data_AF-A0A9P7CBX0-F1
#
_entry.id   AF-A0A9P7CBX0-F1
#
_cell.length_a   1.000
_cell.length_b   1.000
_cell.length_c   1.000
_cell.angle_alpha   90.00
_cell.angle_beta   90.00
_cell.angle_gamma   90.00
#
_symmetry.space_group_name_H-M   'P 1'
#
loop_
_entity.id
_entity.type
_entity.pdbx_description
1 polymer ?
#
loop_
_entity_poly.entity_id
_entity_poly.type
_entity_poly.pdbx_seq_one_letter_code
_entity_poly.pdbx_strand_id
1 'polypeptide(L)'
;MKYANQIAFYEVIKIVTAYLNGVKVQFGSKIRMFLNLLLKKNERIKVLKSEMKKNGGTEKEIAATIKTITEQINKVKLAISSRNTEDMPKEFFSSNGLDKIRSLFDSYSMDCRFAKSSIYYDCKDNPLKLIKAYYRLSIMCEALQNKSFNCFPLKKGLIPSYMTIDTYILNAQILKNSIISHLDKEVVWGAVLDVTSKAMKPQRERKVTKFRGTIYTDGVGVSVLKQNYDTKKKGGSSGGKPNSIEADEFQYIEELGKEDLLAGVGKCVLIDPGRRDLLYCMHEKSTVENKMICRYTSNQKAIETKSRKFRKLRNNLKRDEVIAAELSLSHFKSSTVNKDKFVEYLQERAKVIPVMKAYYLNEDRPAAEDQGADGFLPFRKMKFSSFINQQQADKRLAKKLRERFGNDAILILDNWSAGNIKYHESIRGDGMRRMLAKEGFQAYLLDEFRTSSLCPSCQNGELETFKKVQNPKPYQREKYPIADRQAF
;
A
#
# COMPACT_ATOMS: atom_id res chain seq x y z
N MET A 1 -34.65 -6.46 -15.90
CA MET A 1 -33.71 -5.83 -14.92
C MET A 1 -33.34 -4.40 -15.32
N LYS A 2 -34.26 -3.41 -15.24
CA LYS A 2 -33.97 -2.03 -15.71
C LYS A 2 -32.97 -1.26 -14.81
N TYR A 3 -32.68 -1.76 -13.60
CA TYR A 3 -31.86 -1.09 -12.57
C TYR A 3 -30.63 -1.88 -12.09
N ALA A 4 -30.40 -3.08 -12.64
CA ALA A 4 -29.10 -3.76 -12.52
C ALA A 4 -27.95 -2.87 -13.09
N ASN A 5 -28.30 -1.96 -14.00
CA ASN A 5 -27.40 -0.95 -14.57
C ASN A 5 -26.71 -0.09 -13.49
N GLN A 6 -27.40 0.28 -12.40
CA GLN A 6 -26.81 1.14 -11.36
C GLN A 6 -25.67 0.45 -10.60
N ILE A 7 -25.88 -0.81 -10.22
CA ILE A 7 -24.83 -1.64 -9.58
C ILE A 7 -23.67 -1.83 -10.56
N ALA A 8 -23.97 -2.14 -11.83
CA ALA A 8 -22.96 -2.27 -12.87
C ALA A 8 -22.14 -0.98 -13.04
N PHE A 9 -22.76 0.21 -13.01
CA PHE A 9 -22.05 1.48 -13.09
C PHE A 9 -21.08 1.69 -11.93
N TYR A 10 -21.45 1.32 -10.70
CA TYR A 10 -20.52 1.37 -9.57
C TYR A 10 -19.32 0.46 -9.77
N GLU A 11 -19.53 -0.76 -10.27
CA GLU A 11 -18.44 -1.70 -10.54
C GLU A 11 -17.57 -1.26 -11.73
N VAL A 12 -18.14 -0.69 -12.79
CA VAL A 12 -17.38 -0.09 -13.90
C VAL A 12 -16.43 0.99 -13.38
N ILE A 13 -16.91 1.89 -12.50
CA ILE A 13 -16.05 2.93 -11.90
C ILE A 13 -14.92 2.31 -11.10
N LYS A 14 -15.19 1.27 -10.29
CA LYS A 14 -14.14 0.57 -9.53
C LYS A 14 -13.10 -0.07 -10.45
N ILE A 15 -13.54 -0.73 -11.52
CA ILE A 15 -12.66 -1.37 -12.51
C ILE A 15 -11.80 -0.31 -13.21
N VAL A 16 -12.40 0.75 -13.73
CA VAL A 16 -11.67 1.86 -14.39
C VAL A 16 -10.66 2.47 -13.42
N THR A 17 -11.08 2.78 -12.19
CA THR A 17 -10.17 3.33 -11.15
C THR A 17 -9.00 2.38 -10.87
N ALA A 18 -9.24 1.07 -10.82
CA ALA A 18 -8.19 0.08 -10.62
C ALA A 18 -7.18 0.03 -11.78
N TYR A 19 -7.64 0.16 -13.03
CA TYR A 19 -6.75 0.31 -14.19
C TYR A 19 -5.87 1.56 -14.07
N LEU A 20 -6.49 2.72 -13.79
CA LEU A 20 -5.76 3.99 -13.68
C LEU A 20 -4.73 3.95 -12.56
N ASN A 21 -5.11 3.43 -11.39
CA ASN A 21 -4.21 3.28 -10.25
C ASN A 21 -3.08 2.30 -10.53
N GLY A 22 -3.37 1.21 -11.26
CA GLY A 22 -2.35 0.27 -11.72
C GLY A 22 -1.25 0.98 -12.51
N VAL A 23 -1.62 1.82 -13.47
CA VAL A 23 -0.67 2.64 -14.25
C VAL A 23 0.00 3.69 -13.35
N LYS A 24 -0.77 4.55 -12.66
CA LYS A 24 -0.26 5.65 -11.82
C LYS A 24 0.76 5.22 -10.78
N VAL A 25 0.59 4.02 -10.22
CA VAL A 25 1.42 3.52 -9.12
C VAL A 25 2.51 2.57 -9.61
N GLN A 26 2.21 1.69 -10.56
CA GLN A 26 3.10 0.57 -10.88
C GLN A 26 3.89 0.75 -12.17
N PHE A 27 3.42 1.55 -13.14
CA PHE A 27 4.00 1.62 -14.49
C PHE A 27 5.53 1.81 -14.45
N GLY A 28 5.98 2.81 -13.68
CA GLY A 28 7.40 3.08 -13.53
C GLY A 28 8.20 1.92 -12.92
N SER A 29 7.67 1.27 -11.89
CA SER A 29 8.29 0.08 -11.29
C SER A 29 8.36 -1.09 -12.29
N LYS A 30 7.36 -1.23 -13.17
CA LYS A 30 7.33 -2.29 -14.19
C LYS A 30 8.30 -2.01 -15.32
N ILE A 31 8.49 -0.75 -15.73
CA ILE A 31 9.55 -0.39 -16.68
C ILE A 31 10.90 -0.75 -16.11
N ARG A 32 11.18 -0.36 -14.86
CA ARG A 32 12.44 -0.71 -14.19
C ARG A 32 12.63 -2.23 -14.10
N MET A 33 11.56 -2.97 -13.84
CA MET A 33 11.58 -4.44 -13.84
C MET A 33 11.90 -4.99 -15.22
N PHE A 34 11.21 -4.55 -16.27
CA PHE A 34 11.47 -4.92 -17.66
C PHE A 34 12.92 -4.66 -18.05
N LEU A 35 13.45 -3.48 -17.74
CA LEU A 35 14.84 -3.13 -18.03
C LEU A 35 15.83 -3.99 -17.26
N ASN A 36 15.56 -4.31 -15.99
CA ASN A 36 16.41 -5.25 -15.25
C ASN A 36 16.44 -6.65 -15.89
N LEU A 37 15.32 -7.13 -16.44
CA LEU A 37 15.24 -8.40 -17.16
C LEU A 37 15.98 -8.33 -18.49
N LEU A 38 15.73 -7.27 -19.27
CA LEU A 38 16.32 -7.04 -20.58
C LEU A 38 17.85 -6.94 -20.50
N LEU A 39 18.36 -6.21 -19.50
CA LEU A 39 19.78 -6.01 -19.26
C LEU A 39 20.44 -7.17 -18.50
N LYS A 40 19.67 -8.21 -18.15
CA LYS A 40 20.12 -9.37 -17.38
C LYS A 40 20.86 -8.98 -16.10
N LYS A 41 20.37 -7.94 -15.39
CA LYS A 41 21.05 -7.32 -14.24
C LYS A 41 21.49 -8.38 -13.21
N ASN A 42 20.57 -9.26 -12.83
CA ASN A 42 20.83 -10.27 -11.79
C ASN A 42 21.83 -11.33 -12.23
N GLU A 43 21.79 -11.74 -13.51
CA GLU A 43 22.75 -12.71 -14.07
C GLU A 43 24.14 -12.11 -14.10
N ARG A 44 24.30 -10.88 -14.60
CA ARG A 44 25.58 -10.14 -14.60
C ARG A 44 26.17 -10.01 -13.19
N ILE A 45 25.36 -9.61 -12.21
CA ILE A 45 25.80 -9.51 -10.81
C ILE A 45 26.22 -10.88 -10.26
N LYS A 46 25.48 -11.95 -10.59
CA LYS A 46 25.79 -13.30 -10.12
C LYS A 46 27.11 -13.82 -10.70
N VAL A 47 27.32 -13.64 -12.01
CA VAL A 47 28.55 -14.02 -12.71
C VAL A 47 29.74 -13.26 -12.14
N LEU A 48 29.65 -11.94 -12.04
CA LEU A 48 30.69 -11.09 -11.49
C LEU A 48 31.04 -11.47 -10.04
N LYS A 49 30.03 -11.69 -9.19
CA LYS A 49 30.26 -12.12 -7.81
C LYS A 49 30.98 -13.47 -7.74
N SER A 50 30.67 -14.39 -8.65
CA SER A 50 31.33 -15.70 -8.69
C SER A 50 32.77 -15.62 -9.19
N GLU A 51 33.05 -14.80 -10.20
CA GLU A 51 34.41 -14.60 -10.76
C GLU A 51 35.32 -13.88 -9.77
N MET A 52 34.86 -12.78 -9.18
CA MET A 52 35.65 -12.04 -8.18
C MET A 52 35.96 -12.91 -6.94
N LYS A 53 35.01 -13.75 -6.51
CA LYS A 53 35.27 -14.69 -5.40
C LYS A 53 36.29 -15.77 -5.76
N LYS A 54 36.27 -16.27 -7.00
CA LYS A 54 37.28 -17.21 -7.50
C LYS A 54 38.67 -16.57 -7.56
N ASN A 55 38.73 -15.27 -7.87
CA ASN A 55 39.97 -14.51 -7.98
C ASN A 55 40.45 -13.90 -6.65
N GLY A 56 39.88 -14.31 -5.51
CA GLY A 56 40.30 -13.85 -4.18
C GLY A 56 39.86 -12.42 -3.80
N GLY A 57 38.94 -11.81 -4.54
CA GLY A 57 38.45 -10.45 -4.27
C GLY A 57 37.70 -10.33 -2.94
N THR A 58 37.92 -9.22 -2.24
CA THR A 58 37.29 -8.94 -0.95
C THR A 58 35.80 -8.62 -1.09
N GLU A 59 35.00 -8.83 -0.04
CA GLU A 59 33.57 -8.46 -0.03
C GLU A 59 33.36 -6.95 -0.31
N LYS A 60 34.31 -6.09 0.10
CA LYS A 60 34.26 -4.64 -0.13
C LYS A 60 34.45 -4.28 -1.60
N GLU A 61 35.41 -4.91 -2.27
CA GLU A 61 35.65 -4.72 -3.72
C GLU A 61 34.47 -5.23 -4.54
N ILE A 62 33.94 -6.41 -4.19
CA ILE A 62 32.73 -6.97 -4.84
C ILE A 62 31.56 -5.98 -4.72
N ALA A 63 31.35 -5.41 -3.52
CA ALA A 63 30.29 -4.45 -3.30
C ALA A 63 30.47 -3.16 -4.12
N ALA A 64 31.70 -2.65 -4.22
CA ALA A 64 32.02 -1.47 -5.04
C ALA A 64 31.75 -1.71 -6.53
N THR A 65 32.20 -2.84 -7.09
CA THR A 65 31.97 -3.16 -8.51
C THR A 65 30.48 -3.37 -8.82
N ILE A 66 29.74 -4.02 -7.93
CA ILE A 66 28.28 -4.16 -8.06
C ILE A 66 27.57 -2.80 -8.04
N LYS A 67 28.07 -1.86 -7.22
CA LYS A 67 27.55 -0.49 -7.14
C LYS A 67 27.74 0.22 -8.49
N THR A 68 28.95 0.18 -9.07
CA THR A 68 29.24 0.77 -10.39
C THR A 68 28.33 0.24 -11.50
N ILE A 69 28.17 -1.09 -11.59
CA ILE A 69 27.27 -1.71 -12.59
C ILE A 69 25.82 -1.28 -12.35
N THR A 70 25.40 -1.22 -11.08
CA THR A 70 24.04 -0.79 -10.75
C THR A 70 23.81 0.67 -11.13
N GLU A 71 24.79 1.55 -10.96
CA GLU A 71 24.76 2.94 -11.36
C GLU A 71 24.66 3.09 -12.89
N GLN A 72 25.45 2.35 -13.66
CA GLN A 72 25.38 2.34 -15.12
C GLN A 72 23.99 1.88 -15.61
N ILE A 73 23.45 0.80 -15.04
CA ILE A 73 22.08 0.35 -15.34
C ILE A 73 21.03 1.38 -14.92
N ASN A 74 21.27 2.13 -13.85
CA ASN A 74 20.35 3.19 -13.43
C ASN A 74 20.39 4.40 -14.39
N LYS A 75 21.55 4.76 -14.94
CA LYS A 75 21.66 5.75 -16.03
C LYS A 75 20.80 5.35 -17.22
N VAL A 76 20.87 4.09 -17.65
CA VAL A 76 20.00 3.53 -18.70
C VAL A 76 18.51 3.68 -18.37
N LYS A 77 18.11 3.37 -17.14
CA LYS A 77 16.70 3.52 -16.72
C LYS A 77 16.25 4.97 -16.75
N LEU A 78 17.10 5.92 -16.34
CA LEU A 78 16.79 7.35 -16.34
C LEU A 78 16.68 7.89 -17.77
N ALA A 79 17.60 7.52 -18.66
CA ALA A 79 17.57 7.80 -20.09
C ALA A 79 16.24 7.35 -20.72
N ILE A 80 15.84 6.09 -20.50
CA ILE A 80 14.59 5.55 -21.04
C ILE A 80 13.36 6.22 -20.41
N SER A 81 13.41 6.56 -19.12
CA SER A 81 12.30 7.24 -18.43
C SER A 81 12.10 8.68 -18.93
N SER A 82 13.16 9.32 -19.40
CA SER A 82 13.15 10.70 -19.94
C SER A 82 13.04 10.76 -21.46
N ARG A 83 13.04 9.60 -22.13
CA ARG A 83 13.13 9.47 -23.60
C ARG A 83 14.40 10.09 -24.20
N ASN A 84 15.41 10.38 -23.38
CA ASN A 84 16.72 10.81 -23.87
C ASN A 84 17.58 9.56 -24.11
N THR A 85 17.75 9.18 -25.38
CA THR A 85 18.54 8.00 -25.78
C THR A 85 19.95 8.33 -26.27
N GLU A 86 20.34 9.61 -26.30
CA GLU A 86 21.61 10.07 -26.87
C GLU A 86 22.80 9.60 -26.00
N ASP A 87 22.70 9.77 -24.68
CA ASP A 87 23.76 9.43 -23.71
C ASP A 87 23.59 8.05 -23.04
N MET A 88 22.74 7.20 -23.61
CA MET A 88 22.45 5.90 -23.01
C MET A 88 23.65 4.93 -23.21
N PRO A 89 24.15 4.26 -22.16
CA PRO A 89 25.18 3.23 -22.29
C PRO A 89 24.76 2.08 -23.22
N LYS A 90 25.13 2.18 -24.52
CA LYS A 90 24.71 1.22 -25.57
C LYS A 90 25.35 -0.15 -25.41
N GLU A 91 26.50 -0.23 -24.75
CA GLU A 91 27.26 -1.46 -24.44
C GLU A 91 26.45 -2.51 -23.67
N PHE A 92 25.40 -2.09 -22.98
CA PHE A 92 24.53 -3.00 -22.23
C PHE A 92 23.46 -3.68 -23.09
N PHE A 93 23.29 -3.26 -24.33
CA PHE A 93 22.23 -3.72 -25.22
C PHE A 93 22.76 -4.59 -26.36
N SER A 94 22.09 -5.71 -26.61
CA SER A 94 22.15 -6.36 -27.91
C SER A 94 21.26 -5.60 -28.92
N SER A 95 21.43 -5.87 -30.21
CA SER A 95 20.56 -5.36 -31.29
C SER A 95 19.07 -5.60 -30.98
N ASN A 96 18.73 -6.84 -30.63
CA ASN A 96 17.40 -7.26 -30.17
C ASN A 96 16.92 -6.49 -28.91
N GLY A 97 17.85 -6.05 -28.04
CA GLY A 97 17.54 -5.27 -26.85
C GLY A 97 17.04 -3.87 -27.18
N LEU A 98 17.66 -3.21 -28.16
CA LEU A 98 17.25 -1.88 -28.62
C LEU A 98 15.91 -1.93 -29.36
N ASP A 99 15.68 -2.96 -30.18
CA ASP A 99 14.41 -3.12 -30.89
C ASP A 99 13.23 -3.32 -29.93
N LYS A 100 13.45 -4.04 -28.83
CA LYS A 100 12.44 -4.16 -27.76
C LYS A 100 12.15 -2.82 -27.08
N ILE A 101 13.15 -1.96 -26.88
CA ILE A 101 12.93 -0.62 -26.32
C ILE A 101 12.17 0.26 -27.30
N ARG A 102 12.52 0.23 -28.59
CA ARG A 102 11.79 0.93 -29.65
C ARG A 102 10.34 0.49 -29.71
N SER A 103 10.08 -0.82 -29.72
CA SER A 103 8.73 -1.38 -29.68
C SER A 103 7.93 -0.96 -28.44
N LEU A 104 8.58 -0.81 -27.28
CA LEU A 104 7.93 -0.22 -26.10
C LEU A 104 7.60 1.26 -26.34
N PHE A 105 8.49 2.03 -26.97
CA PHE A 105 8.21 3.42 -27.31
C PHE A 105 7.05 3.58 -28.31
N ASP A 106 6.97 2.71 -29.31
CA ASP A 106 5.90 2.71 -30.32
C ASP A 106 4.53 2.36 -29.73
N SER A 107 4.52 1.77 -28.52
CA SER A 107 3.28 1.45 -27.82
C SER A 107 2.66 2.63 -27.04
N TYR A 108 3.41 3.73 -26.88
CA TYR A 108 2.88 4.96 -26.29
C TYR A 108 1.90 5.64 -27.24
N SER A 109 0.92 6.35 -26.68
CA SER A 109 0.06 7.25 -27.46
C SER A 109 0.91 8.35 -28.11
N MET A 110 0.59 8.75 -29.34
CA MET A 110 1.27 9.87 -30.02
C MET A 110 1.20 11.17 -29.23
N ASP A 111 0.13 11.36 -28.45
CA ASP A 111 -0.07 12.52 -27.58
C ASP A 111 0.66 12.46 -26.23
N CYS A 112 1.52 11.46 -25.99
CA CYS A 112 2.37 11.40 -24.80
C CYS A 112 3.55 12.36 -24.99
N ARG A 113 3.56 13.44 -24.20
CA ARG A 113 4.53 14.53 -24.36
C ARG A 113 5.77 14.38 -23.48
N PHE A 114 5.81 13.40 -22.58
CA PHE A 114 6.87 13.25 -21.58
C PHE A 114 7.09 14.57 -20.84
N ALA A 115 6.00 15.18 -20.37
CA ALA A 115 6.09 16.48 -19.73
C ALA A 115 7.04 16.42 -18.51
N LYS A 116 7.80 17.51 -18.30
CA LYS A 116 8.94 17.55 -17.36
C LYS A 116 10.03 16.51 -17.64
N SER A 117 10.21 16.13 -18.91
CA SER A 117 11.20 15.13 -19.35
C SER A 117 11.07 13.80 -18.61
N SER A 118 9.84 13.38 -18.31
CA SER A 118 9.60 12.21 -17.46
C SER A 118 8.30 11.50 -17.78
N ILE A 119 8.41 10.22 -18.14
CA ILE A 119 7.24 9.33 -18.27
C ILE A 119 6.47 9.19 -16.96
N TYR A 120 7.11 9.40 -15.81
CA TYR A 120 6.47 9.30 -14.51
C TYR A 120 5.44 10.41 -14.29
N TYR A 121 5.66 11.59 -14.88
CA TYR A 121 4.67 12.67 -14.86
C TYR A 121 3.44 12.29 -15.68
N ASP A 122 3.64 11.84 -16.91
CA ASP A 122 2.54 11.39 -17.79
C ASP A 122 1.74 10.23 -17.18
N CYS A 123 2.39 9.34 -16.40
CA CYS A 123 1.70 8.28 -15.65
C CYS A 123 0.70 8.84 -14.64
N LYS A 124 1.00 9.99 -14.02
CA LYS A 124 0.15 10.62 -13.02
C LYS A 124 -0.93 11.48 -13.66
N ASP A 125 -0.54 12.28 -14.66
CA ASP A 125 -1.40 13.24 -15.34
C ASP A 125 -2.39 12.55 -16.29
N ASN A 126 -1.92 11.61 -17.12
CA ASN A 126 -2.72 10.95 -18.16
C ASN A 126 -2.54 9.42 -18.21
N PRO A 127 -2.82 8.67 -17.13
CA PRO A 127 -2.63 7.22 -17.08
C PRO A 127 -3.39 6.43 -18.16
N LEU A 128 -4.54 6.93 -18.62
CA LEU A 128 -5.34 6.30 -19.68
C LEU A 128 -4.51 6.09 -20.96
N LYS A 129 -3.69 7.09 -21.32
CA LYS A 129 -2.85 7.06 -22.53
C LYS A 129 -1.76 5.98 -22.49
N LEU A 130 -1.45 5.46 -21.30
CA LEU A 130 -0.37 4.50 -21.07
C LEU A 130 -0.86 3.05 -20.87
N ILE A 131 -2.17 2.79 -20.90
CA ILE A 131 -2.71 1.43 -20.71
C ILE A 131 -2.18 0.46 -21.77
N LYS A 132 -2.11 0.89 -23.04
CA LYS A 132 -1.58 0.06 -24.13
C LYS A 132 -0.10 -0.28 -23.91
N ALA A 133 0.71 0.71 -23.51
CA ALA A 133 2.10 0.50 -23.15
C ALA A 133 2.25 -0.42 -21.94
N TYR A 134 1.38 -0.28 -20.93
CA TYR A 134 1.40 -1.12 -19.73
C TYR A 134 1.08 -2.59 -20.05
N TYR A 135 0.14 -2.82 -20.96
CA TYR A 135 -0.17 -4.15 -21.49
C TYR A 135 0.99 -4.74 -22.29
N ARG A 136 1.58 -3.97 -23.21
CA ARG A 136 2.75 -4.41 -23.97
C ARG A 136 3.93 -4.77 -23.06
N LEU A 137 4.16 -3.98 -22.03
CA LEU A 137 5.18 -4.26 -21.02
C LEU A 137 4.94 -5.61 -20.31
N SER A 138 3.68 -5.96 -20.04
CA SER A 138 3.33 -7.27 -19.46
C SER A 138 3.68 -8.42 -20.41
N ILE A 139 3.36 -8.29 -21.71
CA ILE A 139 3.72 -9.29 -22.72
C ILE A 139 5.24 -9.47 -22.77
N MET A 140 5.98 -8.37 -22.85
CA MET A 140 7.44 -8.41 -22.99
C MET A 140 8.14 -8.99 -21.75
N CYS A 141 7.69 -8.65 -20.55
CA CYS A 141 8.22 -9.24 -19.32
C CYS A 141 7.95 -10.75 -19.22
N GLU A 142 6.77 -11.18 -19.65
CA GLU A 142 6.41 -12.60 -19.67
C GLU A 142 7.23 -13.36 -20.71
N ALA A 143 7.50 -12.78 -21.88
CA ALA A 143 8.35 -13.38 -22.91
C ALA A 143 9.84 -13.50 -22.49
N LEU A 144 10.38 -12.53 -21.74
CA LEU A 144 11.80 -12.52 -21.38
C LEU A 144 12.19 -13.58 -20.34
N GLN A 145 11.41 -13.72 -19.26
CA GLN A 145 11.75 -14.63 -18.15
C GLN A 145 10.49 -15.22 -17.47
N ASN A 146 9.38 -15.36 -18.22
CA ASN A 146 8.11 -15.83 -17.67
C ASN A 146 7.65 -14.97 -16.46
N LYS A 147 8.02 -13.68 -16.45
CA LYS A 147 7.77 -12.75 -15.35
C LYS A 147 6.51 -11.94 -15.65
N SER A 148 5.34 -12.51 -15.37
CA SER A 148 4.08 -11.81 -15.56
C SER A 148 3.75 -10.88 -14.38
N PHE A 149 2.93 -9.86 -14.65
CA PHE A 149 2.34 -8.99 -13.63
C PHE A 149 0.90 -8.69 -14.01
N ASN A 150 0.09 -8.31 -13.01
CA ASN A 150 -1.34 -8.11 -13.25
C ASN A 150 -1.59 -6.78 -13.97
N CYS A 151 -1.66 -6.82 -15.31
CA CYS A 151 -2.02 -5.67 -16.12
C CYS A 151 -3.52 -5.37 -16.06
N PHE A 152 -4.34 -6.41 -15.92
CA PHE A 152 -5.80 -6.32 -15.83
C PHE A 152 -6.22 -6.48 -14.36
N PRO A 153 -7.03 -5.57 -13.77
CA PRO A 153 -7.44 -5.63 -12.39
C PRO A 153 -8.47 -6.75 -12.17
N LEU A 154 -7.99 -7.97 -12.00
CA LEU A 154 -8.80 -9.16 -11.71
C LEU A 154 -9.02 -9.36 -10.21
N LYS A 155 -10.26 -9.63 -9.79
CA LYS A 155 -10.58 -10.04 -8.42
C LYS A 155 -10.32 -11.54 -8.24
N LYS A 156 -9.32 -11.88 -7.42
CA LYS A 156 -8.89 -13.26 -7.16
C LYS A 156 -9.44 -13.84 -5.87
N GLY A 157 -9.68 -13.00 -4.86
CA GLY A 157 -10.25 -13.44 -3.59
C GLY A 157 -11.72 -13.79 -3.70
N LEU A 158 -12.12 -14.88 -3.04
CA LEU A 158 -13.52 -15.34 -2.96
C LEU A 158 -14.30 -14.67 -1.83
N ILE A 159 -13.60 -14.19 -0.79
CA ILE A 159 -14.24 -13.45 0.29
C ILE A 159 -14.90 -12.19 -0.29
N PRO A 160 -16.20 -11.97 -0.06
CA PRO A 160 -16.92 -10.80 -0.58
C PRO A 160 -16.25 -9.51 -0.14
N SER A 161 -16.40 -8.49 -0.97
CA SER A 161 -15.93 -7.14 -0.68
C SER A 161 -17.14 -6.24 -0.53
N TYR A 162 -16.93 -5.07 0.07
CA TYR A 162 -17.97 -4.07 0.21
C TYR A 162 -18.54 -3.70 -1.17
N MET A 163 -19.86 -3.83 -1.31
CA MET A 163 -20.64 -3.34 -2.43
C MET A 163 -21.32 -2.03 -2.05
N THR A 164 -21.56 -1.17 -3.03
CA THR A 164 -22.26 0.09 -2.82
C THR A 164 -23.77 -0.15 -2.93
N ILE A 165 -24.53 0.33 -1.95
CA ILE A 165 -26.00 0.37 -2.01
C ILE A 165 -26.42 1.82 -1.87
N ASP A 166 -27.05 2.36 -2.90
CA ASP A 166 -27.69 3.68 -2.86
C ASP A 166 -29.20 3.54 -2.65
N THR A 167 -29.88 4.68 -2.49
CA THR A 167 -31.34 4.72 -2.22
C THR A 167 -32.15 4.05 -3.33
N TYR A 168 -31.74 4.19 -4.59
CA TYR A 168 -32.44 3.58 -5.72
C TYR A 168 -32.25 2.07 -5.76
N ILE A 169 -31.03 1.59 -5.53
CA ILE A 169 -30.73 0.15 -5.43
C ILE A 169 -31.54 -0.47 -4.29
N LEU A 170 -31.54 0.17 -3.11
CA LEU A 170 -32.33 -0.28 -1.97
C LEU A 170 -33.82 -0.36 -2.30
N ASN A 171 -34.42 0.73 -2.77
CA ASN A 171 -35.85 0.77 -3.07
C ASN A 171 -36.26 -0.27 -4.13
N ALA A 172 -35.50 -0.36 -5.23
CA ALA A 172 -35.88 -1.17 -6.38
C ALA A 172 -35.51 -2.65 -6.26
N GLN A 173 -34.31 -2.97 -5.76
CA GLN A 173 -33.77 -4.34 -5.81
C GLN A 173 -33.96 -5.08 -4.49
N ILE A 174 -33.95 -4.38 -3.36
CA ILE A 174 -34.06 -4.99 -2.04
C ILE A 174 -35.51 -4.92 -1.56
N LEU A 175 -36.09 -3.71 -1.51
CA LEU A 175 -37.48 -3.51 -1.07
C LEU A 175 -38.51 -3.86 -2.15
N LYS A 176 -38.10 -3.94 -3.43
CA LYS A 176 -38.95 -4.24 -4.59
C LYS A 176 -40.13 -3.26 -4.77
N ASN A 177 -39.96 -2.02 -4.30
CA ASN A 177 -40.94 -0.96 -4.47
C ASN A 177 -40.94 -0.41 -5.90
N SER A 178 -42.03 0.24 -6.29
CA SER A 178 -42.11 1.01 -7.52
C SER A 178 -41.13 2.19 -7.48
N ILE A 179 -40.68 2.61 -8.66
CA ILE A 179 -39.67 3.66 -8.77
C ILE A 179 -40.37 4.93 -9.20
N ILE A 180 -40.43 5.87 -8.27
CA ILE A 180 -40.97 7.21 -8.47
C ILE A 180 -39.82 8.22 -8.64
N SER A 181 -40.13 9.39 -9.22
CA SER A 181 -39.15 10.44 -9.53
C SER A 181 -38.43 10.96 -8.28
N HIS A 182 -39.16 11.05 -7.16
CA HIS A 182 -38.66 11.51 -5.87
C HIS A 182 -38.84 10.41 -4.82
N LEU A 183 -37.72 9.82 -4.38
CA LEU A 183 -37.71 8.88 -3.26
C LEU A 183 -37.41 9.65 -1.97
N ASP A 184 -38.30 9.52 -0.99
CA ASP A 184 -37.99 9.95 0.37
C ASP A 184 -36.94 9.01 0.97
N LYS A 185 -35.74 9.57 1.17
CA LYS A 185 -34.60 8.80 1.68
C LYS A 185 -34.82 8.34 3.11
N GLU A 186 -35.49 9.13 3.96
CA GLU A 186 -35.69 8.77 5.36
C GLU A 186 -36.68 7.61 5.47
N VAL A 187 -37.74 7.63 4.67
CA VAL A 187 -38.70 6.51 4.59
C VAL A 187 -38.04 5.25 4.03
N VAL A 188 -37.36 5.35 2.89
CA VAL A 188 -36.74 4.19 2.23
C VAL A 188 -35.66 3.56 3.11
N TRP A 189 -34.79 4.35 3.71
CA TRP A 189 -33.72 3.82 4.58
C TRP A 189 -34.24 3.43 5.96
N GLY A 190 -35.26 4.11 6.49
CA GLY A 190 -35.91 3.77 7.75
C GLY A 190 -36.58 2.40 7.73
N ALA A 191 -36.95 1.89 6.56
CA ALA A 191 -37.48 0.54 6.40
C ALA A 191 -36.44 -0.59 6.66
N VAL A 192 -35.14 -0.29 6.57
CA VAL A 192 -34.06 -1.30 6.66
C VAL A 192 -32.97 -0.98 7.68
N LEU A 193 -32.89 0.27 8.14
CA LEU A 193 -31.89 0.74 9.10
C LEU A 193 -32.55 1.53 10.21
N ASP A 194 -32.03 1.39 11.42
CA ASP A 194 -32.29 2.35 12.49
C ASP A 194 -31.57 3.67 12.18
N VAL A 195 -32.27 4.58 11.51
CA VAL A 195 -31.82 5.92 11.16
C VAL A 195 -31.65 6.84 12.39
N THR A 196 -32.18 6.45 13.55
CA THR A 196 -32.02 7.21 14.81
C THR A 196 -30.71 6.90 15.52
N SER A 197 -30.07 5.79 15.16
CA SER A 197 -28.81 5.34 15.74
C SER A 197 -27.70 6.41 15.67
N LYS A 198 -26.79 6.40 16.65
CA LYS A 198 -25.63 7.32 16.71
C LYS A 198 -24.79 7.28 15.42
N ALA A 199 -24.73 6.12 14.76
CA ALA A 199 -24.02 5.94 13.50
C ALA A 199 -24.63 6.76 12.35
N MET A 200 -25.94 7.04 12.38
CA MET A 200 -26.67 7.74 11.32
C MET A 200 -26.82 9.25 11.59
N LYS A 201 -26.71 9.68 12.85
CA LYS A 201 -26.82 11.09 13.26
C LYS A 201 -25.84 12.01 12.49
N PRO A 202 -26.24 13.24 12.13
CA PRO A 202 -25.35 14.23 11.54
C PRO A 202 -24.11 14.51 12.39
N GLN A 203 -23.00 14.85 11.73
CA GLN A 203 -21.69 15.09 12.34
C GLN A 203 -21.17 16.50 12.01
N ARG A 204 -20.12 16.92 12.76
CA ARG A 204 -19.47 18.25 12.75
C ARG A 204 -20.31 19.38 13.33
N GLU A 205 -19.64 20.49 13.64
CA GLU A 205 -20.31 21.76 13.99
C GLU A 205 -21.31 22.13 12.89
N ARG A 206 -22.49 22.60 13.31
CA ARG A 206 -23.65 22.91 12.44
C ARG A 206 -24.30 21.72 11.73
N LYS A 207 -23.94 20.46 12.07
CA LYS A 207 -24.59 19.23 11.56
C LYS A 207 -24.62 19.11 10.02
N VAL A 208 -23.66 19.74 9.34
CA VAL A 208 -23.60 19.81 7.88
C VAL A 208 -23.35 18.45 7.22
N THR A 209 -22.63 17.55 7.90
CA THR A 209 -22.29 16.22 7.38
C THR A 209 -23.31 15.19 7.83
N LYS A 210 -24.27 14.87 6.95
CA LYS A 210 -25.36 13.93 7.25
C LYS A 210 -25.41 12.76 6.28
N PHE A 211 -26.13 11.71 6.64
CA PHE A 211 -26.37 10.58 5.74
C PHE A 211 -27.18 11.04 4.53
N ARG A 212 -26.73 10.67 3.33
CA ARG A 212 -27.34 11.11 2.06
C ARG A 212 -27.85 9.96 1.19
N GLY A 213 -28.01 8.77 1.78
CA GLY A 213 -28.63 7.62 1.14
C GLY A 213 -27.67 6.71 0.37
N THR A 214 -26.46 6.50 0.90
CA THR A 214 -25.47 5.57 0.35
C THR A 214 -24.71 4.86 1.46
N ILE A 215 -24.70 3.53 1.42
CA ILE A 215 -23.87 2.71 2.29
C ILE A 215 -22.95 1.82 1.45
N TYR A 216 -21.92 1.31 2.09
CA TYR A 216 -21.11 0.21 1.59
C TYR A 216 -21.23 -0.97 2.54
N THR A 217 -21.44 -2.18 2.04
CA THR A 217 -21.59 -3.37 2.89
C THR A 217 -21.06 -4.62 2.20
N ASP A 218 -20.50 -5.55 2.96
CA ASP A 218 -20.18 -6.91 2.50
C ASP A 218 -21.11 -7.98 3.11
N GLY A 219 -22.23 -7.55 3.72
CA GLY A 219 -23.17 -8.40 4.44
C GLY A 219 -22.82 -8.63 5.91
N VAL A 220 -21.60 -8.28 6.36
CA VAL A 220 -21.19 -8.40 7.76
C VAL A 220 -20.91 -7.03 8.39
N GLY A 221 -20.20 -6.15 7.67
CA GLY A 221 -19.96 -4.79 8.12
C GLY A 221 -20.62 -3.76 7.21
N VAL A 222 -20.99 -2.62 7.79
CA VAL A 222 -21.60 -1.50 7.07
C VAL A 222 -20.78 -0.24 7.27
N SER A 223 -20.47 0.46 6.19
CA SER A 223 -19.89 1.80 6.18
C SER A 223 -20.91 2.79 5.65
N VAL A 224 -21.25 3.79 6.47
CA VAL A 224 -22.24 4.81 6.14
C VAL A 224 -21.53 6.02 5.53
N LEU A 225 -21.92 6.41 4.32
CA LEU A 225 -21.38 7.61 3.67
C LEU A 225 -22.17 8.84 4.13
N LYS A 226 -21.49 9.77 4.83
CA LYS A 226 -22.05 11.07 5.21
C LYS A 226 -21.37 12.19 4.42
N GLN A 227 -22.17 13.12 3.90
CA GLN A 227 -21.72 14.18 3.00
C GLN A 227 -22.51 15.46 3.22
N ASN A 228 -21.90 16.58 2.84
CA ASN A 228 -22.50 17.91 2.96
C ASN A 228 -23.38 18.27 1.76
N TYR A 229 -23.29 17.50 0.67
CA TYR A 229 -24.06 17.66 -0.56
C TYR A 229 -24.86 16.40 -0.86
N ASP A 230 -25.96 16.52 -1.59
CA ASP A 230 -26.74 15.36 -2.03
C ASP A 230 -26.00 14.56 -3.10
N THR A 231 -26.11 13.24 -3.00
CA THR A 231 -25.58 12.30 -4.01
C THR A 231 -26.25 12.59 -5.35
N LYS A 232 -25.53 13.22 -6.30
CA LYS A 232 -26.04 13.43 -7.66
C LYS A 232 -26.33 12.08 -8.31
N LYS A 233 -27.45 11.98 -9.04
CA LYS A 233 -27.77 10.84 -9.91
C LYS A 233 -26.61 10.67 -10.89
N LYS A 234 -25.89 9.55 -10.82
CA LYS A 234 -24.74 9.29 -11.73
C LYS A 234 -25.25 8.89 -13.11
N GLY A 235 -25.71 9.89 -13.86
CA GLY A 235 -26.09 9.80 -15.26
C GLY A 235 -25.83 11.17 -15.87
N GLY A 236 -24.66 11.33 -16.47
CA GLY A 236 -24.20 12.61 -16.99
C GLY A 236 -22.69 12.68 -16.93
N SER A 237 -22.06 12.68 -18.10
CA SER A 237 -20.64 12.89 -18.31
C SER A 237 -20.17 14.18 -17.64
N SER A 238 -19.72 14.08 -16.40
CA SER A 238 -18.70 14.95 -15.87
C SER A 238 -17.63 14.04 -15.31
N GLY A 239 -16.69 13.68 -16.19
CA GLY A 239 -15.34 13.32 -15.77
C GLY A 239 -14.78 14.52 -15.03
N GLY A 240 -15.13 14.65 -13.74
CA GLY A 240 -14.46 15.56 -12.85
C GLY A 240 -13.00 15.16 -12.93
N LYS A 241 -12.17 16.01 -13.54
CA LYS A 241 -10.73 15.94 -13.40
C LYS A 241 -10.47 15.66 -11.91
N PRO A 242 -9.67 14.65 -11.53
CA PRO A 242 -9.04 14.72 -10.23
C PRO A 242 -8.17 15.98 -10.29
N ASN A 243 -8.73 17.10 -9.82
CA ASN A 243 -7.95 18.29 -9.60
C ASN A 243 -6.88 17.97 -8.57
N SER A 244 -5.72 18.58 -8.81
CA SER A 244 -4.47 18.51 -8.08
C SER A 244 -3.75 17.16 -8.11
N ILE A 245 -2.58 17.18 -8.76
CA ILE A 245 -1.34 16.60 -8.22
C ILE A 245 -1.49 16.62 -6.69
N GLU A 246 -1.49 15.45 -6.03
CA GLU A 246 -1.39 15.41 -4.57
C GLU A 246 -0.13 16.22 -4.23
N ALA A 247 -0.30 17.48 -3.84
CA ALA A 247 0.73 18.21 -3.13
C ALA A 247 1.09 17.35 -1.92
N ASP A 248 2.38 17.30 -1.57
CA ASP A 248 2.81 16.53 -0.41
C ASP A 248 1.92 16.90 0.76
N GLU A 249 1.16 15.91 1.25
CA GLU A 249 0.04 16.10 2.19
C GLU A 249 0.50 16.65 3.55
N PHE A 250 1.82 16.71 3.76
CA PHE A 250 2.51 17.19 4.93
C PHE A 250 3.65 18.11 4.49
N GLN A 251 3.73 19.30 5.07
CA GLN A 251 4.80 20.26 4.82
C GLN A 251 6.10 19.82 5.52
N TYR A 252 7.23 20.17 4.91
CA TYR A 252 8.54 20.04 5.52
C TYR A 252 8.76 21.12 6.58
N ILE A 253 9.34 20.76 7.73
CA ILE A 253 9.57 21.70 8.83
C ILE A 253 10.53 22.83 8.42
N GLU A 254 11.45 22.53 7.50
CA GLU A 254 12.41 23.45 6.91
C GLU A 254 11.75 24.55 6.07
N GLU A 255 10.50 24.33 5.63
CA GLU A 255 9.72 25.29 4.84
C GLU A 255 8.86 26.22 5.72
N LEU A 256 8.87 26.05 7.05
CA LEU A 256 8.11 26.89 7.97
C LEU A 256 8.75 28.26 8.18
N GLY A 257 7.90 29.28 8.37
CA GLY A 257 8.33 30.61 8.76
C GLY A 257 8.92 30.63 10.18
N LYS A 258 9.76 31.63 10.46
CA LYS A 258 10.38 31.79 11.80
C LYS A 258 9.36 31.87 12.93
N GLU A 259 8.22 32.52 12.70
CA GLU A 259 7.16 32.67 13.70
C GLU A 259 6.54 31.31 14.06
N ASP A 260 6.26 30.46 13.07
CA ASP A 260 5.72 29.11 13.27
C ASP A 260 6.70 28.21 14.01
N LEU A 261 7.99 28.29 13.65
CA LEU A 261 9.07 27.56 14.33
C LEU A 261 9.16 27.98 15.81
N LEU A 262 9.11 29.28 16.10
CA LEU A 262 9.13 29.81 17.47
C LEU A 262 7.88 29.40 18.27
N ALA A 263 6.70 29.39 17.65
CA ALA A 263 5.45 28.96 18.30
C ALA A 263 5.44 27.47 18.68
N GLY A 264 6.24 26.65 17.98
CA GLY A 264 6.40 25.23 18.23
C GLY A 264 7.42 24.86 19.30
N VAL A 265 8.28 25.79 19.72
CA VAL A 265 9.34 25.53 20.72
C VAL A 265 8.73 25.02 22.03
N GLY A 266 9.29 23.92 22.52
CA GLY A 266 8.86 23.24 23.74
C GLY A 266 7.71 22.26 23.60
N LYS A 267 7.17 22.05 22.38
CA LYS A 267 6.07 21.13 22.04
C LYS A 267 6.48 20.03 21.04
N CYS A 268 7.69 20.09 20.50
CA CYS A 268 8.13 19.25 19.40
C CYS A 268 8.47 17.84 19.87
N VAL A 269 7.93 16.85 19.15
CA VAL A 269 8.21 15.43 19.33
C VAL A 269 8.79 14.89 18.03
N LEU A 270 10.06 14.54 18.06
CA LEU A 270 10.76 13.88 16.97
C LEU A 270 10.36 12.40 16.93
N ILE A 271 9.98 11.92 15.74
CA ILE A 271 9.52 10.56 15.52
C ILE A 271 10.37 9.88 14.45
N ASP A 272 11.06 8.82 14.88
CA ASP A 272 11.76 7.88 14.01
C ASP A 272 10.91 6.62 13.76
N PRO A 273 10.50 6.35 12.50
CA PRO A 273 9.76 5.15 12.12
C PRO A 273 10.67 3.97 11.79
N GLY A 274 10.62 2.91 12.61
CA GLY A 274 11.34 1.66 12.39
C GLY A 274 10.45 0.44 12.09
N ARG A 275 11.10 -0.73 11.93
CA ARG A 275 10.40 -2.04 11.74
C ARG A 275 10.01 -2.72 13.03
N ARG A 276 10.86 -2.62 14.06
CA ARG A 276 10.60 -3.18 15.39
C ARG A 276 9.83 -2.17 16.23
N ASP A 277 10.39 -0.99 16.35
CA ASP A 277 9.75 0.20 16.89
C ASP A 277 9.07 0.90 15.73
N LEU A 278 7.77 0.70 15.58
CA LEU A 278 6.99 1.36 14.53
C LEU A 278 6.96 2.88 14.70
N LEU A 279 7.08 3.33 15.96
CA LEU A 279 7.35 4.71 16.34
C LEU A 279 8.34 4.70 17.50
N TYR A 280 9.43 5.42 17.35
CA TYR A 280 10.26 5.88 18.44
C TYR A 280 10.11 7.39 18.55
N CYS A 281 9.50 7.87 19.62
CA CYS A 281 9.21 9.28 19.83
C CYS A 281 10.11 9.83 20.92
N MET A 282 10.69 11.00 20.68
CA MET A 282 11.49 11.75 21.65
C MET A 282 11.04 13.20 21.67
N HIS A 283 10.68 13.71 22.85
CA HIS A 283 10.38 15.14 23.01
C HIS A 283 11.67 15.95 22.94
N GLU A 284 11.64 17.16 22.37
CA GLU A 284 12.84 18.01 22.20
C GLU A 284 13.56 18.33 23.52
N LYS A 285 12.81 18.36 24.63
CA LYS A 285 13.33 18.58 26.00
C LYS A 285 13.86 17.30 26.67
N SER A 286 13.88 16.17 25.97
CA SER A 286 14.36 14.91 26.53
C SER A 286 15.87 14.98 26.75
N THR A 287 16.33 14.65 27.95
CA THR A 287 17.76 14.52 28.27
C THR A 287 18.11 13.08 28.69
N VAL A 288 19.38 12.82 28.96
CA VAL A 288 19.85 11.50 29.44
C VAL A 288 19.26 11.20 30.82
N GLU A 289 19.17 12.22 31.67
CA GLU A 289 18.66 12.16 33.04
C GLU A 289 17.12 12.16 33.05
N ASN A 290 16.49 12.97 32.19
CA ASN A 290 15.03 13.07 32.09
C ASN A 290 14.52 12.62 30.70
N LYS A 291 14.33 11.31 30.56
CA LYS A 291 13.93 10.70 29.28
C LYS A 291 12.44 10.89 28.99
N MET A 292 12.13 11.83 28.11
CA MET A 292 10.79 12.05 27.57
C MET A 292 10.62 11.27 26.26
N ILE A 293 10.60 9.94 26.37
CA ILE A 293 10.47 9.03 25.23
C ILE A 293 9.14 8.25 25.24
N CYS A 294 8.66 7.87 24.05
CA CYS A 294 7.55 6.94 23.86
C CYS A 294 7.88 5.96 22.75
N ARG A 295 7.60 4.67 22.95
CA ARG A 295 7.76 3.65 21.92
C ARG A 295 6.43 2.98 21.60
N TYR A 296 6.22 2.74 20.31
CA TYR A 296 5.15 1.90 19.79
C TYR A 296 5.75 0.78 18.95
N THR A 297 5.61 -0.48 19.39
CA THR A 297 6.32 -1.61 18.77
C THR A 297 5.41 -2.43 17.88
N SER A 298 5.98 -3.15 16.91
CA SER A 298 5.22 -4.08 16.07
C SER A 298 4.61 -5.23 16.89
N ASN A 299 5.27 -5.62 17.98
CA ASN A 299 4.73 -6.60 18.92
C ASN A 299 3.48 -6.08 19.64
N GLN A 300 3.53 -4.85 20.14
CA GLN A 300 2.39 -4.18 20.76
C GLN A 300 1.22 -4.09 19.77
N LYS A 301 1.46 -3.55 18.57
CA LYS A 301 0.44 -3.50 17.51
C LYS A 301 -0.16 -4.87 17.21
N ALA A 302 0.66 -5.91 17.11
CA ALA A 302 0.21 -7.27 16.81
C ALA A 302 -0.71 -7.86 17.90
N ILE A 303 -0.47 -7.52 19.17
CA ILE A 303 -1.32 -7.90 20.30
C ILE A 303 -2.63 -7.10 20.24
N GLU A 304 -2.55 -5.78 20.14
CA GLU A 304 -3.69 -4.87 20.16
C GLU A 304 -4.67 -5.13 19.01
N THR A 305 -4.14 -5.46 17.82
CA THR A 305 -4.91 -5.77 16.62
C THR A 305 -5.38 -7.23 16.56
N LYS A 306 -4.89 -8.07 17.47
CA LYS A 306 -5.05 -9.54 17.45
C LYS A 306 -4.56 -10.20 16.15
N SER A 307 -3.69 -9.54 15.40
CA SER A 307 -3.24 -10.02 14.08
C SER A 307 -2.56 -11.38 14.15
N ARG A 308 -1.72 -11.61 15.18
CA ARG A 308 -1.08 -12.91 15.44
C ARG A 308 -2.09 -14.00 15.78
N LYS A 309 -3.08 -13.68 16.61
CA LYS A 309 -4.16 -14.62 16.97
C LYS A 309 -4.93 -15.05 15.72
N PHE A 310 -5.37 -14.09 14.91
CA PHE A 310 -6.09 -14.39 13.66
C PHE A 310 -5.23 -15.14 12.65
N ARG A 311 -3.93 -14.87 12.58
CA ARG A 311 -3.01 -15.63 11.72
C ARG A 311 -2.88 -17.08 12.20
N LYS A 312 -2.67 -17.31 13.50
CA LYS A 312 -2.62 -18.67 14.07
C LYS A 312 -3.92 -19.43 13.81
N LEU A 313 -5.06 -18.77 14.04
CA LEU A 313 -6.37 -19.37 13.78
C LEU A 313 -6.51 -19.81 12.31
N ARG A 314 -6.16 -18.93 11.36
CA ARG A 314 -6.16 -19.25 9.92
C ARG A 314 -5.22 -20.36 9.52
N ASN A 315 -4.09 -20.53 10.20
CA ASN A 315 -3.13 -21.57 9.84
C ASN A 315 -3.53 -22.92 10.46
N ASN A 316 -4.02 -22.91 11.69
CA ASN A 316 -4.30 -24.14 12.45
C ASN A 316 -5.64 -24.77 12.09
N LEU A 317 -6.63 -23.96 11.71
CA LEU A 317 -7.98 -24.44 11.37
C LEU A 317 -8.23 -24.51 9.86
N LYS A 318 -7.19 -24.34 9.04
CA LYS A 318 -7.38 -24.47 7.59
C LYS A 318 -7.48 -25.94 7.23
N ARG A 319 -8.57 -26.30 6.54
CA ARG A 319 -8.81 -27.67 6.09
C ARG A 319 -7.84 -28.08 4.99
N ASP A 320 -7.43 -29.34 5.00
CA ASP A 320 -6.49 -29.91 4.03
C ASP A 320 -6.99 -29.82 2.58
N GLU A 321 -8.29 -30.03 2.36
CA GLU A 321 -8.94 -29.87 1.05
C GLU A 321 -8.75 -28.44 0.48
N VAL A 322 -8.80 -27.42 1.34
CA VAL A 322 -8.60 -26.01 0.95
C VAL A 322 -7.13 -25.74 0.69
N ILE A 323 -6.23 -26.32 1.50
CA ILE A 323 -4.78 -26.22 1.28
C ILE A 323 -4.41 -26.83 -0.07
N ALA A 324 -4.90 -28.04 -0.37
CA ALA A 324 -4.68 -28.73 -1.62
C ALA A 324 -5.24 -27.94 -2.82
N ALA A 325 -6.47 -27.41 -2.69
CA ALA A 325 -7.09 -26.56 -3.71
C ALA A 325 -6.27 -25.29 -4.01
N GLU A 326 -5.79 -24.59 -2.97
CA GLU A 326 -4.95 -23.42 -3.15
C GLU A 326 -3.58 -23.74 -3.72
N LEU A 327 -2.98 -24.86 -3.28
CA LEU A 327 -1.70 -25.33 -3.80
C LEU A 327 -1.83 -25.66 -5.30
N SER A 328 -2.86 -26.41 -5.69
CA SER A 328 -3.15 -26.70 -7.11
C SER A 328 -3.25 -25.41 -7.92
N LEU A 329 -4.07 -24.46 -7.46
CA LEU A 329 -4.26 -23.19 -8.16
C LEU A 329 -2.99 -22.32 -8.23
N SER A 330 -2.06 -22.48 -7.27
CA SER A 330 -0.82 -21.70 -7.19
C SER A 330 0.17 -22.00 -8.33
N HIS A 331 0.06 -23.19 -8.95
CA HIS A 331 0.87 -23.57 -10.10
C HIS A 331 0.50 -22.79 -11.37
N PHE A 332 -0.71 -22.21 -11.41
CA PHE A 332 -1.23 -21.50 -12.58
C PHE A 332 -1.14 -19.97 -12.40
N LYS A 333 -0.60 -19.28 -13.41
CA LYS A 333 -0.36 -17.84 -13.35
C LYS A 333 -1.61 -17.03 -13.69
N SER A 334 -2.38 -16.69 -12.67
CA SER A 334 -3.51 -15.74 -12.76
C SER A 334 -3.19 -14.32 -13.25
N SER A 335 -1.92 -13.97 -13.48
CA SER A 335 -1.48 -12.68 -14.04
C SER A 335 -0.91 -12.81 -15.45
N THR A 336 -0.94 -13.99 -16.05
CA THR A 336 -0.49 -14.19 -17.43
C THR A 336 -1.34 -13.38 -18.40
N VAL A 337 -0.71 -12.87 -19.45
CA VAL A 337 -1.39 -12.27 -20.61
C VAL A 337 -1.41 -13.20 -21.81
N ASN A 338 -0.81 -14.39 -21.70
CA ASN A 338 -0.95 -15.44 -22.69
C ASN A 338 -2.35 -16.08 -22.54
N LYS A 339 -3.09 -16.10 -23.64
CA LYS A 339 -4.48 -16.58 -23.67
C LYS A 339 -4.59 -18.02 -23.18
N ASP A 340 -3.78 -18.93 -23.70
CA ASP A 340 -3.89 -20.36 -23.44
C ASP A 340 -3.55 -20.69 -21.98
N LYS A 341 -2.45 -20.11 -21.45
CA LYS A 341 -2.09 -20.20 -20.03
C LYS A 341 -3.17 -19.62 -19.11
N PHE A 342 -3.89 -18.58 -19.56
CA PHE A 342 -4.98 -18.02 -18.77
C PHE A 342 -6.22 -18.93 -18.79
N VAL A 343 -6.51 -19.58 -19.91
CA VAL A 343 -7.57 -20.59 -20.01
C VAL A 343 -7.29 -21.76 -19.07
N GLU A 344 -6.05 -22.27 -19.04
CA GLU A 344 -5.63 -23.31 -18.07
C GLU A 344 -5.89 -22.86 -16.62
N TYR A 345 -5.51 -21.63 -16.27
CA TYR A 345 -5.82 -21.07 -14.96
C TYR A 345 -7.32 -21.02 -14.66
N LEU A 346 -8.17 -20.66 -15.63
CA LEU A 346 -9.62 -20.61 -15.44
C LEU A 346 -10.22 -21.99 -15.26
N GLN A 347 -9.76 -22.99 -16.02
CA GLN A 347 -10.18 -24.38 -15.90
C GLN A 347 -9.85 -24.91 -14.49
N GLU A 348 -8.61 -24.70 -14.02
CA GLU A 348 -8.24 -25.12 -12.67
C GLU A 348 -9.02 -24.37 -11.61
N ARG A 349 -9.19 -23.04 -11.78
CA ARG A 349 -9.99 -22.22 -10.87
C ARG A 349 -11.43 -22.74 -10.76
N ALA A 350 -12.03 -23.17 -11.86
CA ALA A 350 -13.40 -23.71 -11.87
C ALA A 350 -13.50 -25.02 -11.07
N LYS A 351 -12.50 -25.91 -11.16
CA LYS A 351 -12.45 -27.16 -10.38
C LYS A 351 -12.39 -26.90 -8.89
N VAL A 352 -11.55 -25.97 -8.45
CA VAL A 352 -11.34 -25.69 -7.01
C VAL A 352 -12.41 -24.76 -6.41
N ILE A 353 -13.20 -24.07 -7.24
CA ILE A 353 -14.17 -23.08 -6.77
C ILE A 353 -15.20 -23.62 -5.77
N PRO A 354 -15.75 -24.85 -5.89
CA PRO A 354 -16.79 -25.32 -4.97
C PRO A 354 -16.24 -25.48 -3.55
N VAL A 355 -15.09 -26.15 -3.42
CA VAL A 355 -14.37 -26.33 -2.14
C VAL A 355 -14.01 -24.97 -1.53
N MET A 356 -13.42 -24.09 -2.33
CA MET A 356 -13.01 -22.78 -1.81
C MET A 356 -14.21 -21.88 -1.46
N LYS A 357 -15.33 -21.95 -2.18
CA LYS A 357 -16.56 -21.21 -1.84
C LYS A 357 -17.14 -21.71 -0.52
N ALA A 358 -17.27 -23.02 -0.34
CA ALA A 358 -17.79 -23.60 0.89
C ALA A 358 -16.99 -23.15 2.13
N TYR A 359 -15.69 -22.90 1.95
CA TYR A 359 -14.80 -22.40 2.99
C TYR A 359 -14.77 -20.88 3.16
N TYR A 360 -14.72 -20.09 2.08
CA TYR A 360 -14.56 -18.63 2.15
C TYR A 360 -15.89 -17.84 2.17
N LEU A 361 -17.02 -18.49 1.87
CA LEU A 361 -18.38 -17.93 1.87
C LEU A 361 -19.26 -18.69 2.87
N ASN A 362 -18.79 -18.82 4.10
CA ASN A 362 -19.43 -19.64 5.13
C ASN A 362 -20.20 -18.82 6.19
N GLU A 363 -20.24 -17.49 6.09
CA GLU A 363 -20.73 -16.67 7.20
C GLU A 363 -22.24 -16.79 7.47
N ASP A 364 -22.99 -17.39 6.55
CA ASP A 364 -24.43 -17.65 6.66
C ASP A 364 -24.72 -19.08 7.19
N ARG A 365 -23.70 -19.83 7.62
CA ARG A 365 -23.90 -21.16 8.23
C ARG A 365 -24.66 -21.05 9.56
N PRO A 366 -25.58 -21.98 9.88
CA PRO A 366 -26.35 -21.97 11.12
C PRO A 366 -25.46 -22.11 12.36
N ALA A 367 -25.77 -21.36 13.42
CA ALA A 367 -25.01 -21.37 14.68
C ALA A 367 -24.90 -22.76 15.35
N ALA A 368 -25.81 -23.69 15.05
CA ALA A 368 -25.80 -25.06 15.57
C ALA A 368 -24.68 -25.93 14.97
N GLU A 369 -24.25 -25.66 13.73
CA GLU A 369 -23.08 -26.28 13.08
C GLU A 369 -21.76 -25.58 13.47
N ASP A 370 -21.87 -24.42 14.12
CA ASP A 370 -20.79 -23.46 14.40
C ASP A 370 -20.09 -23.74 15.75
N GLN A 371 -20.41 -24.87 16.41
CA GLN A 371 -19.75 -25.35 17.63
C GLN A 371 -18.32 -25.87 17.34
N GLY A 372 -17.43 -24.98 16.88
CA GLY A 372 -15.97 -25.09 17.03
C GLY A 372 -15.23 -26.29 16.41
N ALA A 373 -15.93 -27.28 15.86
CA ALA A 373 -15.35 -28.56 15.44
C ALA A 373 -15.01 -28.60 13.94
N ASP A 374 -15.69 -27.83 13.11
CA ASP A 374 -15.66 -28.07 11.66
C ASP A 374 -14.60 -27.29 10.87
N GLY A 375 -13.66 -26.61 11.53
CA GLY A 375 -12.56 -25.93 10.83
C GLY A 375 -12.99 -24.80 9.89
N PHE A 376 -14.25 -24.36 9.91
CA PHE A 376 -14.70 -23.19 9.14
C PHE A 376 -14.41 -21.90 9.91
N LEU A 377 -13.89 -20.90 9.20
CA LEU A 377 -13.54 -19.61 9.77
C LEU A 377 -14.45 -18.50 9.23
N PRO A 378 -15.00 -17.63 10.08
CA PRO A 378 -15.87 -16.56 9.64
C PRO A 378 -15.04 -15.38 9.11
N PHE A 379 -14.57 -15.48 7.86
CA PHE A 379 -13.57 -14.58 7.29
C PHE A 379 -13.98 -13.11 7.27
N ARG A 380 -15.21 -12.78 6.86
CA ARG A 380 -15.73 -11.40 6.88
C ARG A 380 -15.82 -10.85 8.31
N LYS A 381 -16.29 -11.65 9.28
CA LYS A 381 -16.34 -11.26 10.72
C LYS A 381 -14.93 -11.02 11.28
N MET A 382 -13.97 -11.89 10.94
CA MET A 382 -12.56 -11.71 11.32
C MET A 382 -11.94 -10.45 10.71
N LYS A 383 -12.22 -10.17 9.43
CA LYS A 383 -11.78 -8.92 8.76
C LYS A 383 -12.37 -7.69 9.42
N PHE A 384 -13.66 -7.72 9.74
CA PHE A 384 -14.35 -6.64 10.43
C PHE A 384 -13.78 -6.41 11.84
N SER A 385 -13.55 -7.49 12.61
CA SER A 385 -12.88 -7.41 13.91
C SER A 385 -11.46 -6.85 13.78
N SER A 386 -10.68 -7.26 12.77
CA SER A 386 -9.35 -6.71 12.52
C SER A 386 -9.39 -5.20 12.25
N PHE A 387 -10.38 -4.73 11.51
CA PHE A 387 -10.57 -3.31 11.23
C PHE A 387 -10.93 -2.52 12.51
N ILE A 388 -11.85 -3.03 13.32
CA ILE A 388 -12.21 -2.43 14.62
C ILE A 388 -10.99 -2.39 15.54
N ASN A 389 -10.28 -3.51 15.68
CA ASN A 389 -9.11 -3.58 16.57
C ASN A 389 -8.01 -2.61 16.11
N GLN A 390 -7.83 -2.41 14.79
CA GLN A 390 -6.89 -1.42 14.27
C GLN A 390 -7.30 0.01 14.63
N GLN A 391 -8.57 0.38 14.47
CA GLN A 391 -9.06 1.71 14.88
C GLN A 391 -8.88 1.93 16.39
N GLN A 392 -9.19 0.92 17.21
CA GLN A 392 -9.01 1.00 18.65
C GLN A 392 -7.53 1.08 19.05
N ALA A 393 -6.63 0.41 18.32
CA ALA A 393 -5.19 0.50 18.54
C ALA A 393 -4.66 1.90 18.17
N ASP A 394 -5.08 2.43 17.01
CA ASP A 394 -4.72 3.77 16.53
C ASP A 394 -5.17 4.84 17.55
N LYS A 395 -6.40 4.77 18.08
CA LYS A 395 -6.90 5.66 19.15
C LYS A 395 -6.13 5.53 20.46
N ARG A 396 -5.79 4.31 20.87
CA ARG A 396 -4.99 4.08 22.09
C ARG A 396 -3.59 4.67 21.96
N LEU A 397 -2.98 4.54 20.78
CA LEU A 397 -1.70 5.16 20.48
C LEU A 397 -1.79 6.69 20.54
N ALA A 398 -2.78 7.30 19.90
CA ALA A 398 -2.99 8.74 19.97
C ALA A 398 -3.20 9.24 21.41
N LYS A 399 -4.01 8.53 22.20
CA LYS A 399 -4.20 8.83 23.63
C LYS A 399 -2.88 8.76 24.40
N LYS A 400 -2.09 7.70 24.19
CA LYS A 400 -0.78 7.51 24.84
C LYS A 400 0.20 8.64 24.49
N LEU A 401 0.20 9.11 23.25
CA LEU A 401 1.03 10.23 22.82
C LEU A 401 0.60 11.54 23.52
N ARG A 402 -0.71 11.81 23.60
CA ARG A 402 -1.25 12.97 24.34
C ARG A 402 -0.91 12.92 25.83
N GLU A 403 -1.07 11.76 26.47
CA GLU A 403 -0.72 11.56 27.89
C GLU A 403 0.78 11.76 28.14
N ARG A 404 1.62 11.42 27.16
CA ARG A 404 3.08 11.50 27.32
C ARG A 404 3.67 12.86 26.98
N PHE A 405 3.13 13.54 25.97
CA PHE A 405 3.74 14.73 25.37
C PHE A 405 2.85 15.98 25.42
N GLY A 406 1.60 15.87 25.89
CA GLY A 406 0.65 16.97 25.90
C GLY A 406 -0.30 16.95 24.70
N ASN A 407 -1.39 17.71 24.81
CA ASN A 407 -2.41 17.81 23.75
C ASN A 407 -2.01 18.71 22.59
N ASP A 408 -1.05 19.61 22.82
CA ASP A 408 -0.48 20.58 21.90
C ASP A 408 0.84 20.11 21.27
N ALA A 409 1.20 18.84 21.47
CA ALA A 409 2.40 18.25 20.89
C ALA A 409 2.41 18.33 19.36
N ILE A 410 3.51 18.80 18.80
CA ILE A 410 3.76 18.89 17.37
C ILE A 410 4.65 17.70 16.97
N LEU A 411 4.18 16.88 16.03
CA LEU A 411 4.87 15.66 15.64
C LEU A 411 5.75 15.93 14.42
N ILE A 412 7.06 15.75 14.55
CA ILE A 412 8.02 15.89 13.46
C ILE A 412 8.42 14.47 13.05
N LEU A 413 8.00 14.06 11.86
CA LEU A 413 8.23 12.71 11.37
C LEU A 413 9.30 12.73 10.29
N ASP A 414 10.21 11.78 10.38
CA ASP A 414 11.16 11.53 9.30
C ASP A 414 10.44 11.15 7.99
N ASN A 415 10.92 11.72 6.87
CA ASN A 415 10.49 11.39 5.51
C ASN A 415 10.96 9.99 5.04
N TRP A 416 11.82 9.33 5.82
CA TRP A 416 12.40 8.05 5.46
C TRP A 416 11.33 6.99 5.17
N SER A 417 11.47 6.36 3.99
CA SER A 417 10.60 5.27 3.55
C SER A 417 11.43 4.05 3.15
N ALA A 418 11.30 2.96 3.91
CA ALA A 418 11.92 1.70 3.53
C ALA A 418 11.13 0.99 2.43
N GLY A 419 11.83 0.41 1.47
CA GLY A 419 11.23 -0.58 0.58
C GLY A 419 10.63 -1.77 1.36
N ASN A 420 9.53 -2.33 0.84
CA ASN A 420 8.95 -3.56 1.36
C ASN A 420 9.97 -4.71 1.23
N ILE A 421 10.49 -5.19 2.37
CA ILE A 421 11.37 -6.37 2.40
C ILE A 421 10.49 -7.60 2.56
N LYS A 422 10.79 -8.65 1.78
CA LYS A 422 10.10 -9.93 1.83
C LYS A 422 10.04 -10.46 3.27
N TYR A 423 8.88 -10.96 3.69
CA TYR A 423 8.62 -11.51 5.03
C TYR A 423 8.60 -10.51 6.21
N HIS A 424 8.77 -9.21 5.93
CA HIS A 424 8.59 -8.17 6.94
C HIS A 424 7.31 -7.38 6.69
N GLU A 425 6.68 -6.93 7.79
CA GLU A 425 5.56 -5.98 7.70
C GLU A 425 6.05 -4.68 7.08
N SER A 426 5.22 -4.09 6.23
CA SER A 426 5.46 -2.76 5.65
C SER A 426 5.51 -1.70 6.76
N ILE A 427 6.47 -0.80 6.68
CA ILE A 427 6.52 0.37 7.57
C ILE A 427 5.40 1.32 7.15
N ARG A 428 4.51 1.66 8.08
CA ARG A 428 3.28 2.42 7.80
C ARG A 428 3.57 3.93 7.82
N GLY A 429 4.48 4.45 6.99
CA GLY A 429 4.85 5.88 6.97
C GLY A 429 3.64 6.79 6.74
N ASP A 430 3.18 6.90 5.49
CA ASP A 430 2.06 7.77 5.10
C ASP A 430 0.78 7.45 5.86
N GLY A 431 0.50 6.15 6.03
CA GLY A 431 -0.71 5.69 6.71
C GLY A 431 -0.75 6.03 8.20
N MET A 432 0.41 6.13 8.87
CA MET A 432 0.51 6.55 10.26
C MET A 432 0.39 8.07 10.36
N ARG A 433 1.07 8.83 9.49
CA ARG A 433 0.97 10.30 9.46
C ARG A 433 -0.47 10.77 9.27
N ARG A 434 -1.18 10.21 8.28
CA ARG A 434 -2.61 10.47 8.06
C ARG A 434 -3.48 10.11 9.26
N MET A 435 -3.13 9.06 10.00
CA MET A 435 -3.88 8.64 11.18
C MET A 435 -3.67 9.64 12.33
N LEU A 436 -2.43 10.03 12.61
CA LEU A 436 -2.11 11.01 13.66
C LEU A 436 -2.74 12.37 13.38
N ALA A 437 -2.68 12.84 12.13
CA ALA A 437 -3.36 14.06 11.70
C ALA A 437 -4.89 13.99 11.89
N LYS A 438 -5.51 12.83 11.59
CA LYS A 438 -6.95 12.62 11.84
C LYS A 438 -7.31 12.62 13.32
N GLU A 439 -6.40 12.18 14.18
CA GLU A 439 -6.53 12.26 15.64
C GLU A 439 -6.21 13.66 16.18
N GLY A 440 -5.96 14.64 15.29
CA GLY A 440 -5.84 16.06 15.62
C GLY A 440 -4.43 16.53 15.99
N PHE A 441 -3.39 15.74 15.69
CA PHE A 441 -2.01 16.19 15.83
C PHE A 441 -1.58 17.07 14.65
N GLN A 442 -0.85 18.14 14.93
CA GLN A 442 -0.07 18.85 13.92
C GLN A 442 1.15 18.00 13.59
N ALA A 443 1.41 17.77 12.30
CA ALA A 443 2.47 16.89 11.85
C ALA A 443 3.25 17.50 10.69
N TYR A 444 4.58 17.45 10.79
CA TYR A 444 5.53 17.93 9.78
C TYR A 444 6.48 16.81 9.35
N LEU A 445 7.07 16.97 8.17
CA LEU A 445 8.16 16.13 7.70
C LEU A 445 9.51 16.77 8.01
N LEU A 446 10.51 15.93 8.27
CA LEU A 446 11.91 16.31 8.36
C LEU A 446 12.68 15.58 7.25
N ASP A 447 13.56 16.29 6.53
CA ASP A 447 14.46 15.64 5.59
C ASP A 447 15.71 15.10 6.29
N GLU A 448 15.79 13.77 6.43
CA GLU A 448 16.91 13.09 7.10
C GLU A 448 18.16 12.96 6.19
N PHE A 449 18.17 13.56 4.99
CA PHE A 449 19.29 13.39 4.08
C PHE A 449 20.63 13.81 4.73
N ARG A 450 21.45 12.80 5.05
CA ARG A 450 22.77 12.88 5.73
C ARG A 450 22.76 13.26 7.21
N THR A 451 21.63 13.39 7.89
CA THR A 451 21.63 13.73 9.33
C THR A 451 22.24 12.62 10.20
N SER A 452 22.20 11.37 9.75
CA SER A 452 22.87 10.21 10.36
C SER A 452 24.27 9.93 9.79
N SER A 453 24.80 10.82 8.95
CA SER A 453 26.13 10.67 8.33
C SER A 453 27.10 11.77 8.74
N LEU A 454 26.60 12.92 9.22
CA LEU A 454 27.42 14.08 9.55
C LEU A 454 27.27 14.44 11.03
N CYS A 455 28.39 14.76 11.68
CA CYS A 455 28.38 15.24 13.05
C CYS A 455 27.63 16.59 13.12
N PRO A 456 26.61 16.73 13.99
CA PRO A 456 25.80 17.95 14.08
C PRO A 456 26.60 19.16 14.59
N SER A 457 27.71 18.95 15.31
CA SER A 457 28.53 20.04 15.83
C SER A 457 29.55 20.58 14.82
N CYS A 458 30.16 19.72 14.00
CA CYS A 458 31.23 20.14 13.08
C CYS A 458 30.84 20.11 11.61
N GLN A 459 29.67 19.57 11.26
CA GLN A 459 29.06 19.51 9.91
C GLN A 459 29.90 18.82 8.82
N ASN A 460 31.14 18.44 9.11
CA ASN A 460 32.11 17.88 8.17
C ASN A 460 32.67 16.50 8.58
N GLY A 461 32.47 16.08 9.84
CA GLY A 461 32.93 14.77 10.32
C GLY A 461 31.93 13.67 10.00
N GLU A 462 32.37 12.61 9.35
CA GLU A 462 31.54 11.41 9.14
C GLU A 462 31.29 10.71 10.48
N LEU A 463 30.02 10.40 10.78
CA LEU A 463 29.67 9.62 11.98
C LEU A 463 29.99 8.15 11.75
N GLU A 464 30.68 7.50 12.70
CA GLU A 464 30.89 6.06 12.66
C GLU A 464 29.54 5.33 12.70
N THR A 465 29.21 4.55 11.68
CA THR A 465 27.89 3.91 11.58
C THR A 465 27.64 2.87 12.67
N PHE A 466 28.69 2.31 13.28
CA PHE A 466 28.58 1.24 14.26
C PHE A 466 29.46 1.49 15.49
N LYS A 467 28.88 1.33 16.68
CA LYS A 467 29.61 1.18 17.94
C LYS A 467 29.71 -0.28 18.35
N LYS A 468 30.89 -0.67 18.81
CA LYS A 468 31.12 -1.97 19.45
C LYS A 468 30.50 -1.95 20.83
N VAL A 469 29.45 -2.73 21.04
CA VAL A 469 28.80 -2.90 22.34
C VAL A 469 28.85 -4.35 22.77
N GLN A 470 28.83 -4.59 24.08
CA GLN A 470 28.66 -5.95 24.58
C GLN A 470 27.37 -6.55 24.01
N ASN A 471 27.43 -7.81 23.56
CA ASN A 471 26.32 -8.42 22.87
C ASN A 471 25.04 -8.40 23.75
N PRO A 472 23.94 -7.76 23.27
CA PRO A 472 22.74 -7.56 24.08
C PRO A 472 21.95 -8.85 24.33
N LYS A 473 22.32 -9.96 23.68
CA LYS A 473 21.75 -11.28 23.91
C LYS A 473 22.70 -12.09 24.80
N PRO A 474 22.36 -12.29 26.09
CA PRO A 474 23.28 -12.94 27.05
C PRO A 474 23.80 -14.29 26.57
N TYR A 475 22.92 -15.11 26.00
CA TYR A 475 23.24 -16.45 25.48
C TYR A 475 24.13 -16.47 24.22
N GLN A 476 24.40 -15.31 23.60
CA GLN A 476 25.31 -15.22 22.44
C GLN A 476 26.67 -14.61 22.79
N ARG A 477 26.88 -14.16 24.04
CA ARG A 477 28.11 -13.48 24.46
C ARG A 477 29.34 -14.39 24.45
N GLU A 478 29.15 -15.67 24.72
CA GLU A 478 30.25 -16.65 24.74
C GLU A 478 30.87 -16.84 23.35
N LYS A 479 30.04 -16.81 22.31
CA LYS A 479 30.49 -16.96 20.90
C LYS A 479 30.73 -15.63 20.19
N TYR A 480 29.99 -14.59 20.56
CA TYR A 480 30.07 -13.25 19.99
C TYR A 480 29.99 -12.22 21.12
N PRO A 481 31.11 -11.94 21.82
CA PRO A 481 31.10 -11.09 23.03
C PRO A 481 30.78 -9.63 22.70
N ILE A 482 31.19 -9.17 21.52
CA ILE A 482 30.98 -7.82 21.01
C ILE A 482 30.06 -7.90 19.80
N ALA A 483 29.07 -7.02 19.74
CA ALA A 483 28.19 -6.83 18.60
C ALA A 483 28.31 -5.39 18.11
N ASP A 484 28.41 -5.23 16.79
CA ASP A 484 28.28 -3.93 16.15
C ASP A 484 26.81 -3.49 16.22
N ARG A 485 26.55 -2.39 16.92
CA ARG A 485 25.25 -1.71 16.92
C ARG A 485 25.36 -0.41 16.17
N GLN A 486 24.30 -0.02 15.47
CA GLN A 486 24.23 1.33 14.90
C GLN A 486 24.51 2.38 15.99
N ALA A 487 25.36 3.34 15.66
CA ALA A 487 25.71 4.44 16.56
C ALA A 487 24.65 5.54 16.50
N PHE A 488 23.40 5.19 16.79
CA PHE A 488 22.31 6.12 17.07
C PHE A 488 21.54 5.61 18.28
#